data_AF-A0A0R2HE53-F1
#
_entry.id   AF-A0A0R2HE53-F1
#
_cell.length_a   1.000
_cell.length_b   1.000
_cell.length_c   1.000
_cell.angle_alpha   90.00
_cell.angle_beta   90.00
_cell.angle_gamma   90.00
#
_symmetry.space_group_name_H-M   'P 1'
#
loop_
_entity.id
_entity.type
_entity.pdbx_description
1 polymer ?
#
loop_
_entity_poly.entity_id
_entity_poly.type
_entity_poly.pdbx_seq_one_letter_code
_entity_poly.pdbx_strand_id
1 'polypeptide(L)'
;MRINTKKAWPYEINFIVHTKAFEFENEGIQRVNADDIKSFLLEVKWKNRTFIEYCDAVDDIMSLQFSDVFDFLRAKVIVDARNKDLSDFNDLIFK
;
A
#
# COMPACT_ATOMS: atom_id res chain seq x y z
N MET A 1 19.02 3.98 12.80
CA MET A 1 18.35 2.69 13.12
C MET A 1 17.83 2.15 11.80
N ARG A 2 18.06 0.88 11.48
CA ARG A 2 17.64 0.30 10.19
C ARG A 2 16.41 -0.58 10.36
N ILE A 3 15.45 -0.40 9.47
CA ILE A 3 14.24 -1.21 9.37
C ILE A 3 14.50 -2.31 8.34
N ASN A 4 14.14 -3.54 8.67
CA ASN A 4 14.10 -4.63 7.70
C ASN A 4 12.69 -4.70 7.10
N THR A 5 12.59 -4.46 5.79
CA THR A 5 11.30 -4.38 5.08
C THR A 5 10.56 -5.71 5.01
N LYS A 6 11.29 -6.83 5.14
CA LYS A 6 10.76 -8.20 5.07
C LYS A 6 10.36 -8.77 6.43
N LYS A 7 10.58 -8.03 7.52
CA LYS A 7 10.16 -8.39 8.88
C LYS A 7 9.01 -7.48 9.32
N ALA A 8 8.40 -7.81 10.46
CA ALA A 8 7.47 -6.89 11.12
C ALA A 8 8.14 -5.53 11.33
N TRP A 9 7.48 -4.46 10.89
CA TRP A 9 7.98 -3.11 11.04
C TRP A 9 7.85 -2.62 12.48
N PRO A 10 8.72 -1.69 12.92
CA PRO A 10 8.56 -1.03 14.21
C PRO A 10 7.15 -0.43 14.38
N TYR A 11 6.68 -0.36 15.62
CA TYR A 11 5.36 0.17 15.94
C TYR A 11 5.17 1.60 15.41
N GLU A 12 6.21 2.42 15.54
CA GLU A 12 6.23 3.82 15.14
C GLU A 12 6.04 3.97 13.62
N ILE A 13 6.64 3.09 12.82
CA ILE A 13 6.48 3.09 11.37
C ILE A 13 5.06 2.69 10.98
N ASN A 14 4.51 1.66 11.62
CA ASN A 14 3.11 1.30 11.41
C ASN A 14 2.18 2.46 11.78
N PHE A 15 2.43 3.11 12.93
CA PHE A 15 1.66 4.27 13.37
C PHE A 15 1.68 5.39 12.32
N ILE A 16 2.85 5.75 11.78
CA ILE A 16 2.98 6.79 10.75
C ILE A 16 2.21 6.42 9.47
N VAL A 17 2.27 5.15 9.04
CA VAL A 17 1.45 4.68 7.90
C VAL A 17 -0.04 4.86 8.18
N HIS A 18 -0.52 4.51 9.37
CA HIS A 18 -1.91 4.71 9.75
C HIS A 18 -2.28 6.20 9.80
N THR A 19 -1.40 7.06 10.31
CA THR A 19 -1.59 8.52 10.27
C THR A 19 -1.69 9.04 8.84
N LYS A 20 -0.84 8.55 7.93
CA LYS A 20 -0.88 8.96 6.52
C LYS A 20 -2.16 8.48 5.81
N ALA A 21 -2.64 7.28 6.12
CA ALA A 21 -3.92 6.79 5.61
C ALA A 21 -5.08 7.69 6.09
N PHE A 22 -5.08 8.06 7.37
CA PHE A 22 -6.07 8.98 7.93
C PHE A 22 -5.99 10.40 7.32
N GLU A 23 -4.80 10.88 6.99
CA GLU A 23 -4.61 12.13 6.23
C GLU A 23 -5.34 12.06 4.88
N PHE A 24 -5.13 10.99 4.10
CA PHE A 24 -5.84 10.80 2.82
C PHE A 24 -7.36 10.67 3.00
N GLU A 25 -7.83 10.00 4.05
CA GLU A 25 -9.28 9.92 4.34
C GLU A 25 -9.90 11.32 4.57
N ASN A 26 -9.21 12.18 5.31
CA ASN A 26 -9.67 13.55 5.58
C ASN A 26 -9.67 14.46 4.33
N GLU A 27 -8.86 14.12 3.32
CA GLU A 27 -8.89 14.78 2.00
C GLU A 27 -10.09 14.35 1.14
N GLY A 28 -11.03 13.56 1.70
CA GLY A 28 -12.26 13.12 1.06
C GLY A 28 -12.15 11.78 0.34
N ILE A 29 -11.07 11.03 0.58
CA ILE A 29 -10.74 9.79 -0.12
C ILE A 29 -11.02 8.60 0.80
N GLN A 30 -12.25 8.08 0.78
CA GLN A 30 -12.67 6.95 1.61
C GLN A 30 -12.15 5.57 1.13
N ARG A 31 -11.09 5.51 0.31
CA ARG A 31 -10.72 4.27 -0.42
C ARG A 31 -9.29 3.78 -0.23
N VAL A 32 -8.41 4.50 0.45
CA VAL A 32 -7.01 4.08 0.67
C VAL A 32 -6.78 3.85 2.15
N ASN A 33 -6.52 2.61 2.54
CA ASN A 33 -6.21 2.26 3.93
C ASN A 33 -4.71 2.06 4.15
N ALA A 34 -4.32 1.76 5.40
CA ALA A 34 -2.93 1.54 5.76
C ALA A 34 -2.28 0.35 5.04
N ASP A 35 -3.02 -0.71 4.74
CA ASP A 35 -2.49 -1.90 4.06
C ASP A 35 -2.26 -1.64 2.56
N ASP A 36 -3.07 -0.76 1.94
CA ASP A 36 -2.83 -0.24 0.60
C ASP A 36 -1.52 0.54 0.53
N ILE A 37 -1.28 1.43 1.50
CA ILE A 37 -0.03 2.18 1.62
C ILE A 37 1.15 1.23 1.86
N LYS A 38 1.01 0.22 2.73
CA LYS A 38 2.06 -0.80 2.94
C LYS A 38 2.39 -1.55 1.65
N SER A 39 1.36 -1.95 0.91
CA SER A 39 1.52 -2.62 -0.39
C SER A 39 2.28 -1.74 -1.36
N PHE A 40 1.90 -0.47 -1.49
CA PHE A 40 2.62 0.50 -2.32
C PHE A 40 4.08 0.66 -1.91
N LEU A 41 4.35 0.81 -0.61
CA LEU A 41 5.71 0.95 -0.09
C LEU A 41 6.54 -0.30 -0.44
N LEU A 42 6.03 -1.49 -0.20
CA LEU A 42 6.76 -2.74 -0.45
C LEU A 42 6.92 -3.06 -1.94
N GLU A 43 5.91 -2.80 -2.77
CA GLU A 43 5.89 -3.22 -4.17
C GLU A 43 6.46 -2.16 -5.13
N VAL A 44 6.50 -0.88 -4.71
CA VAL A 44 6.94 0.24 -5.54
C VAL A 44 8.16 0.93 -4.93
N LYS A 45 8.01 1.64 -3.81
CA LYS A 45 9.09 2.49 -3.24
C LYS A 45 10.27 1.65 -2.75
N TRP A 46 10.00 0.50 -2.15
CA TRP A 46 10.95 -0.35 -1.43
C TRP A 46 11.13 -1.74 -2.07
N LYS A 47 10.62 -1.96 -3.28
CA LYS A 47 10.60 -3.25 -4.00
C LYS A 47 11.89 -4.08 -3.90
N ASN A 48 13.04 -3.40 -3.94
CA ASN A 48 14.36 -4.03 -3.93
C ASN A 48 15.20 -3.67 -2.69
N ARG A 49 14.61 -2.98 -1.71
CA ARG A 49 15.30 -2.56 -0.48
C ARG A 49 15.00 -3.55 0.63
N THR A 50 16.02 -4.27 1.10
CA THR A 50 15.89 -5.17 2.28
C THR A 50 16.03 -4.40 3.58
N PHE A 51 16.82 -3.32 3.58
CA PHE A 51 17.03 -2.44 4.72
C PHE A 51 16.84 -0.99 4.30
N ILE A 52 16.23 -0.19 5.17
CA ILE A 52 15.99 1.24 5.00
C ILE A 52 16.34 1.93 6.31
N GLU A 53 16.98 3.10 6.26
CA GLU A 53 17.17 3.89 7.47
C GLU A 53 15.81 4.39 7.98
N TYR A 54 15.65 4.45 9.29
CA TYR A 54 14.39 4.86 9.90
C TYR A 54 13.92 6.23 9.39
N CYS A 55 14.81 7.21 9.30
CA CYS A 55 14.47 8.54 8.80
C CYS A 55 14.00 8.51 7.34
N ASP A 56 14.71 7.79 6.47
CA ASP A 56 14.32 7.62 5.06
C ASP A 56 12.93 6.97 4.95
N ALA A 57 12.63 5.99 5.81
CA ALA A 57 11.30 5.37 5.82
C ALA A 57 10.20 6.35 6.24
N VAL A 58 10.46 7.20 7.24
CA VAL A 58 9.50 8.25 7.63
C VAL A 58 9.30 9.25 6.50
N ASP A 59 10.39 9.74 5.89
CA ASP A 59 10.32 10.70 4.79
C ASP A 59 9.60 10.10 3.57
N ASP A 60 9.88 8.84 3.24
CA ASP A 60 9.20 8.10 2.16
C ASP A 60 7.69 8.00 2.41
N ILE A 61 7.24 7.78 3.66
CA ILE A 61 5.81 7.69 4.01
C ILE A 61 5.15 9.07 4.00
N MET A 62 5.77 10.06 4.65
CA MET A 62 5.17 11.40 4.79
C MET A 62 5.10 12.15 3.46
N SER A 63 6.05 11.89 2.55
CA SER A 63 6.08 12.48 1.21
C SER A 63 5.11 11.85 0.22
N LEU A 64 4.44 10.74 0.58
CA LEU A 64 3.48 10.08 -0.30
C LEU A 64 2.39 11.05 -0.73
N GLN A 65 2.19 11.10 -2.05
CA GLN A 65 1.06 11.76 -2.68
C GLN A 65 -0.04 10.74 -2.89
N PHE A 66 -1.29 11.16 -2.70
CA PHE A 66 -2.43 10.30 -2.94
C PHE A 66 -2.46 9.74 -4.37
N SER A 67 -2.16 10.59 -5.37
CA SER A 67 -2.16 10.20 -6.79
C SER A 67 -1.30 8.97 -7.07
N ASP A 68 -0.12 8.90 -6.46
CA ASP A 68 0.83 7.81 -6.67
C ASP A 68 0.30 6.48 -6.14
N VAL A 69 -0.31 6.51 -4.94
CA VAL A 69 -0.91 5.34 -4.32
C VAL A 69 -2.16 4.91 -5.09
N PHE A 70 -2.97 5.86 -5.54
CA PHE A 70 -4.17 5.58 -6.31
C PHE A 70 -3.88 4.94 -7.67
N ASP A 71 -2.90 5.47 -8.42
CA ASP A 71 -2.51 4.93 -9.71
C ASP A 71 -1.95 3.51 -9.57
N PHE A 72 -1.18 3.25 -8.50
CA PHE A 72 -0.76 1.90 -8.15
C PHE A 72 -1.95 0.96 -7.88
N LEU A 73 -2.91 1.37 -7.06
CA LEU A 73 -4.09 0.54 -6.76
C LEU A 73 -4.92 0.25 -8.00
N ARG A 74 -5.09 1.23 -8.89
CA ARG A 74 -5.77 1.03 -10.18
C ARG A 74 -5.03 0.01 -11.04
N ALA A 75 -3.71 0.12 -11.14
CA ALA A 75 -2.90 -0.83 -11.88
C ALA A 75 -2.99 -2.25 -11.28
N LYS A 76 -2.94 -2.36 -9.95
CA LYS A 76 -3.05 -3.62 -9.21
C LYS A 76 -4.38 -4.32 -9.51
N VAL A 77 -5.50 -3.61 -9.43
CA VAL A 77 -6.83 -4.16 -9.75
C VAL A 77 -6.93 -4.66 -11.20
N ILE A 78 -6.34 -3.94 -12.16
CA ILE A 78 -6.33 -4.37 -13.58
C ILE A 78 -5.53 -5.66 -13.74
N VAL A 79 -4.37 -5.76 -13.10
CA VAL A 79 -3.53 -6.96 -13.13
C VAL A 79 -4.24 -8.13 -12.46
N ASP A 80 -4.85 -7.92 -11.30
CA ASP A 80 -5.60 -8.95 -10.59
C ASP A 80 -6.81 -9.42 -11.40
N ALA A 81 -7.55 -8.51 -12.02
CA ALA A 81 -8.69 -8.85 -12.88
C ALA A 81 -8.28 -9.65 -14.12
N ARG A 82 -7.10 -9.39 -14.70
CA ARG A 82 -6.55 -10.18 -15.81
C ARG A 82 -6.22 -11.62 -15.40
N ASN A 83 -5.88 -11.83 -14.13
CA ASN A 83 -5.50 -13.13 -13.61
C ASN A 83 -6.69 -13.92 -13.02
N LYS A 84 -7.92 -13.37 -13.09
CA LYS A 84 -9.13 -14.08 -12.67
C LYS A 84 -9.70 -14.92 -13.81
N ASP A 85 -10.09 -16.14 -13.49
CA ASP A 85 -10.76 -17.04 -14.43
C ASP A 85 -12.28 -16.88 -14.32
N LEU A 86 -13.02 -17.30 -15.37
CA LEU A 86 -14.49 -17.32 -15.37
C LEU A 86 -15.07 -18.08 -14.16
N SER A 87 -14.34 -19.07 -13.65
CA SER A 87 -14.71 -19.83 -12.45
C SER A 87 -14.79 -18.98 -11.19
N ASP A 88 -14.04 -17.89 -11.10
CA ASP A 88 -14.07 -16.96 -9.96
C ASP A 88 -15.33 -16.09 -9.95
N PHE A 89 -16.11 -16.13 -11.03
CA PHE A 89 -17.41 -15.47 -11.16
C PHE A 89 -18.58 -16.46 -11.12
N ASN A 90 -18.32 -17.76 -10.90
CA ASN A 90 -19.38 -18.78 -10.87
C ASN A 90 -20.44 -18.48 -9.80
N ASP A 91 -20.07 -17.92 -8.66
CA ASP A 91 -21.02 -17.53 -7.60
C ASP A 91 -21.97 -16.39 -8.02
N LEU A 92 -21.60 -15.61 -9.06
CA LEU A 92 -22.43 -14.56 -9.62
C LEU A 92 -23.24 -15.04 -10.84
N ILE A 93 -22.76 -16.08 -11.53
CA ILE A 93 -23.36 -16.64 -12.75
C ILE A 93 -24.37 -17.74 -12.42
N PHE A 94 -24.05 -18.60 -11.45
CA PHE A 94 -24.90 -19.70 -10.99
C PHE A 94 -25.62 -19.28 -9.72
N LYS A 95 -26.66 -18.45 -9.90
CA LYS A 95 -27.63 -18.13 -8.87
C LYS A 95 -28.88 -18.98 -9.03
#